data_AF-A0A350PDM9-F1
#
_entry.id   AF-A0A350PDM9-F1
#
_cell.length_a   1.000
_cell.length_b   1.000
_cell.length_c   1.000
_cell.angle_alpha   90.00
_cell.angle_beta   90.00
_cell.angle_gamma   90.00
#
_symmetry.space_group_name_H-M   'P 1'
#
loop_
_entity.id
_entity.type
_entity.pdbx_description
1 polymer ?
#
loop_
_entity_poly.entity_id
_entity_poly.type
_entity_poly.pdbx_seq_one_letter_code
_entity_poly.pdbx_strand_id
1 'polypeptide(L)'
;MFDWKKPTVQMLGRWQPWHDGHTELFKKALTKTGQVCIMIRDVCGADAGMGNADNPFSYKMVKENIETSLRKHGYHCGSQYEIISVPNIVDISYGRDVGYTFSQHDLGEQVHSISATKIRARMREEGTLYEGGNTK
;
A
#
# COMPACT_ATOMS: atom_id res chain seq x y z
N MET A 1 14.70 -10.40 -11.25
CA MET A 1 13.51 -10.22 -12.09
C MET A 1 12.36 -10.95 -11.44
N PHE A 2 11.19 -10.32 -11.35
CA PHE A 2 9.99 -10.85 -10.74
C PHE A 2 9.47 -12.07 -11.54
N ASP A 3 9.10 -13.14 -10.85
CA ASP A 3 8.65 -14.38 -11.48
C ASP A 3 7.22 -14.71 -11.05
N TRP A 4 6.28 -14.58 -11.98
CA TRP A 4 4.85 -14.80 -11.75
C TRP A 4 4.48 -16.23 -11.31
N LYS A 5 5.39 -17.20 -11.43
CA LYS A 5 5.16 -18.60 -11.01
C LYS A 5 5.70 -18.90 -9.62
N LYS A 6 6.49 -18.00 -9.01
CA LYS A 6 7.06 -18.21 -7.67
C LYS A 6 6.07 -17.84 -6.57
N PRO A 7 6.19 -18.47 -5.37
CA PRO A 7 5.46 -18.04 -4.19
C PRO A 7 5.62 -16.52 -3.96
N THR A 8 4.49 -15.83 -3.75
CA THR A 8 4.44 -14.36 -3.69
C THR A 8 3.57 -13.94 -2.53
N VAL A 9 4.02 -12.98 -1.73
CA VAL A 9 3.16 -12.35 -0.72
C VAL A 9 2.35 -11.23 -1.37
N GLN A 10 1.06 -11.20 -1.08
CA GLN A 10 0.19 -10.09 -1.44
C GLN A 10 0.22 -8.99 -0.37
N MET A 11 0.31 -7.73 -0.80
CA MET A 11 0.03 -6.56 0.03
C MET A 11 -1.07 -5.72 -0.63
N LEU A 12 -2.29 -5.79 -0.10
CA LEU A 12 -3.43 -5.01 -0.59
C LEU A 12 -3.66 -3.77 0.27
N GLY A 13 -3.81 -2.61 -0.35
CA GLY A 13 -4.10 -1.38 0.38
C GLY A 13 -4.50 -0.21 -0.50
N ARG A 14 -4.93 0.88 0.15
CA ARG A 14 -5.22 2.17 -0.49
C ARG A 14 -3.97 3.01 -0.63
N TRP A 15 -3.08 2.91 0.36
CA TRP A 15 -1.78 3.59 0.42
C TRP A 15 -1.88 5.12 0.27
N GLN A 16 -2.79 5.73 1.05
CA GLN A 16 -3.17 7.14 0.97
C GLN A 16 -2.63 7.96 2.15
N PRO A 17 -1.33 8.27 2.29
CA PRO A 17 -0.22 7.96 1.40
C PRO A 17 0.55 6.67 1.80
N TRP A 18 1.51 6.25 0.98
CA TRP A 18 2.58 5.36 1.41
C TRP A 18 3.45 6.05 2.48
N HIS A 19 3.92 5.30 3.48
CA HIS A 19 4.73 5.83 4.59
C HIS A 19 5.64 4.73 5.16
N ASP A 20 6.53 5.09 6.10
CA ASP A 20 7.57 4.18 6.58
C ASP A 20 7.03 2.90 7.21
N GLY A 21 5.89 2.96 7.90
CA GLY A 21 5.23 1.74 8.39
C GLY A 21 4.84 0.75 7.29
N HIS A 22 4.42 1.23 6.10
CA HIS A 22 4.16 0.36 4.95
C HIS A 22 5.46 -0.22 4.37
N THR A 23 6.56 0.54 4.44
CA THR A 23 7.90 0.05 4.06
C THR A 23 8.39 -1.08 4.98
N GLU A 24 8.17 -0.98 6.29
CA GLU A 24 8.52 -2.05 7.23
C GLU A 24 7.63 -3.29 7.03
N LEU A 25 6.33 -3.09 6.77
CA LEU A 25 5.43 -4.17 6.37
C LEU A 25 5.95 -4.90 5.12
N PHE A 26 6.37 -4.13 4.11
CA PHE A 26 6.95 -4.66 2.89
C PHE A 26 8.19 -5.50 3.14
N LYS A 27 9.15 -4.99 3.93
CA LYS A 27 10.37 -5.72 4.29
C LYS A 27 10.03 -7.03 4.98
N LYS A 28 9.08 -7.02 5.92
CA LYS A 28 8.63 -8.24 6.61
C LYS A 28 7.97 -9.23 5.64
N ALA A 29 7.09 -8.75 4.76
CA ALA A 29 6.44 -9.57 3.74
C ALA A 29 7.48 -10.23 2.81
N LEU A 30 8.49 -9.46 2.37
CA LEU A 30 9.54 -9.93 1.47
C LEU A 30 10.31 -11.12 2.05
N THR A 31 10.54 -11.18 3.36
CA THR A 31 11.27 -12.29 4.00
C THR A 31 10.58 -13.65 3.86
N LYS A 32 9.27 -13.70 3.57
CA LYS A 32 8.52 -14.96 3.47
C LYS A 32 8.82 -15.73 2.19
N THR A 33 8.92 -15.04 1.05
CA THR A 33 9.01 -15.69 -0.26
C THR A 33 10.05 -15.09 -1.19
N GLY A 34 10.65 -13.94 -0.83
CA GLY A 34 11.60 -13.21 -1.66
C GLY A 34 10.97 -12.35 -2.75
N GLN A 35 9.63 -12.35 -2.90
CA GLN A 35 8.91 -11.41 -3.77
C GLN A 35 7.52 -11.03 -3.26
N VAL A 36 7.10 -9.79 -3.54
CA VAL A 36 5.83 -9.22 -3.06
C VAL A 36 5.04 -8.62 -4.22
N CYS A 37 3.74 -8.90 -4.31
CA CYS A 37 2.82 -8.19 -5.18
C CYS A 37 2.07 -7.12 -4.36
N ILE A 38 2.36 -5.84 -4.63
CA ILE A 38 1.71 -4.71 -3.99
C ILE A 38 0.50 -4.31 -4.85
N MET A 39 -0.69 -4.49 -4.30
CA MET A 39 -1.95 -4.15 -4.95
C MET A 39 -2.45 -2.80 -4.45
N ILE A 40 -2.65 -1.85 -5.36
CA ILE A 40 -3.18 -0.53 -5.07
C ILE A 40 -4.68 -0.52 -5.41
N ARG A 41 -5.52 -0.29 -4.40
CA ARG A 41 -6.93 0.03 -4.60
C ARG A 41 -7.02 1.44 -5.17
N ASP A 42 -7.46 1.58 -6.42
CA ASP A 42 -7.62 2.90 -7.06
C ASP A 42 -8.91 3.57 -6.58
N VAL A 43 -8.79 4.33 -5.48
CA VAL A 43 -9.92 4.90 -4.72
C VAL A 43 -9.84 6.42 -4.60
N CYS A 44 -9.06 7.08 -5.45
CA CYS A 44 -8.92 8.54 -5.40
C CYS A 44 -10.29 9.22 -5.52
N GLY A 45 -10.62 10.07 -4.55
CA GLY A 45 -11.90 10.78 -4.49
C GLY A 45 -13.14 9.92 -4.16
N ALA A 46 -12.98 8.62 -3.90
CA ALA A 46 -14.08 7.70 -3.57
C ALA A 46 -14.07 7.33 -2.08
N ASP A 47 -15.23 6.90 -1.54
CA ASP A 47 -15.26 6.18 -0.28
C ASP A 47 -14.76 4.74 -0.49
N ALA A 48 -13.68 4.41 0.19
CA ALA A 48 -13.05 3.10 0.13
C ALA A 48 -13.67 2.09 1.12
N GLY A 49 -14.94 2.27 1.48
CA GLY A 49 -15.69 1.43 2.39
C GLY A 49 -15.44 1.79 3.87
N MET A 50 -16.43 1.55 4.72
CA MET A 50 -16.36 1.84 6.15
C MET A 50 -16.09 3.33 6.46
N GLY A 51 -16.61 4.26 5.65
CA GLY A 51 -16.47 5.71 5.85
C GLY A 51 -15.08 6.26 5.50
N ASN A 52 -14.32 5.53 4.69
CA ASN A 52 -12.96 5.87 4.34
C ASN A 52 -12.93 6.74 3.07
N ALA A 53 -13.44 7.98 3.17
CA ALA A 53 -13.53 8.91 2.04
C ALA A 53 -12.29 9.79 1.81
N ASP A 54 -11.35 9.84 2.75
CA ASP A 54 -10.15 10.69 2.66
C ASP A 54 -9.04 10.01 1.84
N ASN A 55 -9.22 9.97 0.50
CA ASN A 55 -8.30 9.37 -0.46
C ASN A 55 -7.87 10.40 -1.53
N PRO A 56 -6.90 11.28 -1.24
CA PRO A 56 -6.57 12.40 -2.12
C PRO A 56 -5.58 12.08 -3.25
N PHE A 57 -4.89 10.93 -3.20
CA PHE A 57 -3.83 10.61 -4.14
C PHE A 57 -4.32 9.67 -5.23
N SER A 58 -4.02 10.00 -6.49
CA SER A 58 -4.29 9.12 -7.63
C SER A 58 -3.44 7.86 -7.58
N TYR A 59 -3.86 6.79 -8.27
CA TYR A 59 -3.06 5.59 -8.47
C TYR A 59 -1.61 5.90 -8.90
N LYS A 60 -1.43 6.83 -9.84
CA LYS A 60 -0.11 7.23 -10.34
C LYS A 60 0.78 7.78 -9.22
N MET A 61 0.25 8.70 -8.41
CA MET A 61 1.00 9.28 -7.29
C MET A 61 1.33 8.23 -6.23
N VAL A 62 0.38 7.36 -5.90
CA VAL A 62 0.61 6.27 -4.96
C VAL A 62 1.72 5.35 -5.45
N LYS A 63 1.67 4.94 -6.72
CA LYS A 63 2.69 4.10 -7.36
C LYS A 63 4.08 4.75 -7.28
N GLU A 64 4.20 6.01 -7.70
CA GLU A 64 5.47 6.77 -7.67
C GLU A 64 6.04 6.90 -6.24
N ASN A 65 5.16 7.10 -5.25
CA ASN A 65 5.54 7.17 -3.84
C ASN A 65 6.08 5.84 -3.31
N ILE A 66 5.45 4.72 -3.69
CA ILE A 66 5.92 3.36 -3.35
C ILE A 66 7.28 3.12 -3.97
N GLU A 67 7.42 3.32 -5.28
CA GLU A 67 8.66 3.08 -6.01
C GLU A 67 9.81 3.91 -5.44
N THR A 68 9.55 5.21 -5.18
CA THR A 68 10.55 6.11 -4.61
C THR A 68 10.94 5.71 -3.19
N SER A 69 9.98 5.33 -2.35
CA SER A 69 10.25 4.93 -0.96
C SER A 69 11.03 3.62 -0.91
N LEU A 70 10.64 2.61 -1.68
CA LEU A 70 11.30 1.31 -1.70
C LEU A 70 12.69 1.37 -2.35
N ARG A 71 12.87 2.21 -3.37
CA ARG A 71 14.19 2.46 -3.99
C ARG A 71 15.21 3.01 -3.01
N LYS A 72 14.81 3.85 -2.04
CA LYS A 72 15.70 4.34 -0.98
C LYS A 72 16.28 3.21 -0.12
N HIS A 73 15.64 2.04 -0.11
CA HIS A 73 16.09 0.83 0.58
C HIS A 73 16.69 -0.21 -0.36
N GLY A 74 16.98 0.12 -1.63
CA GLY A 74 17.60 -0.78 -2.59
C GLY A 74 16.65 -1.81 -3.23
N TYR A 75 15.34 -1.62 -3.10
CA TYR A 75 14.34 -2.48 -3.74
C TYR A 75 13.85 -1.88 -5.05
N HIS A 76 13.69 -2.73 -6.06
CA HIS A 76 13.31 -2.31 -7.41
C HIS A 76 12.05 -3.04 -7.90
N CYS A 77 11.14 -2.28 -8.49
CA CYS A 77 9.96 -2.81 -9.18
C CYS A 77 10.40 -3.70 -10.35
N GLY A 78 9.70 -4.81 -10.56
CA GLY A 78 10.10 -5.87 -11.50
C GLY A 78 11.26 -6.75 -11.00
N SER A 79 11.71 -6.57 -9.75
CA SER A 79 12.70 -7.45 -9.10
C SER A 79 12.14 -8.05 -7.81
N GLN A 80 12.21 -7.33 -6.69
CA GLN A 80 11.69 -7.81 -5.40
C GLN A 80 10.18 -7.64 -5.28
N TYR A 81 9.59 -6.79 -6.10
CA TYR A 81 8.16 -6.56 -6.08
C TYR A 81 7.60 -6.17 -7.43
N GLU A 82 6.30 -6.34 -7.57
CA GLU A 82 5.50 -5.73 -8.63
C GLU A 82 4.35 -4.93 -8.05
N ILE A 83 3.88 -3.94 -8.81
CA ILE A 83 2.73 -3.11 -8.45
C ILE A 83 1.60 -3.33 -9.46
N ILE A 84 0.42 -3.67 -8.98
CA ILE A 84 -0.79 -3.78 -9.82
C ILE A 84 -1.90 -2.88 -9.29
N SER A 85 -2.67 -2.30 -10.22
CA SER A 85 -3.93 -1.63 -9.90
C SER A 85 -5.04 -2.66 -9.73
N VAL A 86 -5.88 -2.47 -8.72
CA VAL A 86 -7.08 -3.30 -8.47
C VAL A 86 -8.27 -2.39 -8.15
N PRO A 87 -9.51 -2.87 -8.36
CA PRO A 87 -10.70 -2.13 -7.95
C PRO A 87 -10.74 -1.95 -6.42
N ASN A 88 -11.78 -1.27 -5.95
CA ASN A 88 -12.05 -1.06 -4.53
C ASN A 88 -12.42 -2.37 -3.79
N ILE A 89 -11.46 -3.29 -3.63
CA ILE A 89 -11.64 -4.58 -2.95
C ILE A 89 -11.88 -4.31 -1.47
N VAL A 90 -13.11 -4.54 -1.03
CA VAL A 90 -13.59 -4.34 0.36
C VAL A 90 -13.84 -5.65 1.11
N ASP A 91 -13.87 -6.77 0.40
CA ASP A 91 -14.06 -8.11 0.94
C ASP A 91 -13.07 -9.08 0.29
N ILE A 92 -12.54 -10.01 1.06
CA ILE A 92 -11.69 -11.11 0.56
C ILE A 92 -12.30 -12.43 1.03
N SER A 93 -13.18 -12.97 0.20
CA SER A 93 -13.80 -14.28 0.40
C SER A 93 -12.91 -15.42 -0.11
N TYR A 94 -12.78 -16.49 0.66
CA TYR A 94 -12.01 -17.69 0.29
C TYR A 94 -12.68 -18.98 0.72
N GLY A 95 -12.46 -20.06 -0.03
CA GLY A 95 -13.02 -21.39 0.21
C GLY A 95 -12.09 -22.31 1.01
N ARG A 96 -12.43 -23.60 1.04
CA ARG A 96 -11.56 -24.65 1.57
C ARG A 96 -10.40 -24.93 0.59
N ASP A 97 -9.24 -25.29 1.13
CA ASP A 97 -8.07 -25.77 0.37
C ASP A 97 -7.55 -24.83 -0.73
N VAL A 98 -7.65 -23.51 -0.52
CA VAL A 98 -7.28 -22.47 -1.51
C VAL A 98 -5.77 -22.31 -1.76
N GLY A 99 -4.92 -23.02 -1.00
CA GLY A 99 -3.46 -23.01 -1.22
C GLY A 99 -2.74 -21.73 -0.75
N TYR A 100 -3.40 -20.86 0.02
CA TYR A 100 -2.78 -19.68 0.65
C TYR A 100 -3.27 -19.46 2.08
N THR A 101 -2.57 -18.60 2.81
CA THR A 101 -2.88 -18.24 4.21
C THR A 101 -3.10 -16.73 4.35
N PHE A 102 -3.87 -16.33 5.35
CA PHE A 102 -3.93 -14.94 5.82
C PHE A 102 -2.97 -14.74 6.98
N SER A 103 -2.27 -13.61 6.98
CA SER A 103 -1.38 -13.24 8.08
C SER A 103 -1.55 -11.77 8.39
N GLN A 104 -1.90 -11.46 9.63
CA GLN A 104 -1.76 -10.12 10.17
C GLN A 104 -0.36 -9.98 10.76
N HIS A 105 0.37 -8.95 10.35
CA HIS A 105 1.69 -8.66 10.89
C HIS A 105 1.56 -7.60 11.99
N ASP A 106 2.00 -7.94 13.20
CA ASP A 106 2.30 -6.94 14.21
C ASP A 106 3.70 -6.39 13.95
N LEU A 107 3.79 -5.08 13.69
CA LEU A 107 5.03 -4.37 13.39
C LEU A 107 5.59 -3.63 14.61
N GLY A 108 4.94 -3.79 15.78
CA GLY A 108 5.30 -3.12 17.02
C GLY A 108 4.74 -1.69 17.12
N GLU A 109 4.63 -1.20 18.35
CA GLU A 109 3.94 0.07 18.67
C GLU A 109 4.49 1.29 17.93
N GLN A 110 5.81 1.36 17.74
CA GLN A 110 6.45 2.48 17.05
C GLN A 110 6.00 2.60 15.59
N VAL A 111 5.82 1.48 14.90
CA VAL A 111 5.34 1.48 13.50
C VAL A 111 3.84 1.80 13.44
N HIS A 112 3.04 1.29 14.39
CA HIS A 112 1.61 1.61 14.51
C HIS A 112 1.36 3.10 14.77
N SER A 113 2.33 3.80 15.36
CA SER A 113 2.22 5.25 15.60
C SER A 113 2.22 6.09 14.31
N ILE A 114 2.74 5.54 13.21
CA ILE A 114 2.77 6.17 11.90
C ILE A 114 1.39 6.02 11.25
N SER A 115 0.59 7.08 11.32
CA SER A 115 -0.78 7.09 10.81
C SER A 115 -0.89 7.90 9.52
N ALA A 116 -1.36 7.28 8.46
CA ALA A 116 -1.71 7.96 7.21
C ALA A 116 -2.67 9.14 7.44
N THR A 117 -3.61 9.04 8.38
CA THR A 117 -4.54 10.13 8.72
C THR A 117 -3.81 11.33 9.32
N LYS A 118 -2.88 11.10 10.26
CA LYS A 118 -2.07 12.19 10.84
C LYS A 118 -1.17 12.83 9.78
N ILE A 119 -0.61 12.03 8.87
CA ILE A 119 0.22 12.52 7.77
C ILE A 119 -0.61 13.44 6.85
N ARG A 120 -1.80 13.01 6.43
CA ARG A 120 -2.67 13.84 5.58
C ARG A 120 -3.11 15.13 6.29
N ALA A 121 -3.38 15.08 7.59
CA ALA A 121 -3.68 16.27 8.38
C ALA A 121 -2.51 17.28 8.36
N ARG A 122 -1.29 16.81 8.65
CA ARG A 122 -0.09 17.66 8.60
C ARG A 122 0.17 18.24 7.20
N MET A 123 -0.01 17.45 6.14
CA MET A 123 0.15 17.94 4.77
C MET A 123 -0.81 19.10 4.44
N ARG A 124 -2.02 19.09 5.01
CA ARG A 124 -2.99 20.20 4.87
C ARG A 124 -2.55 21.43 5.63
N GLU A 125 -2.08 21.26 6.87
CA GLU A 125 -1.52 22.35 7.69
C GLU A 125 -0.33 23.02 6.99
N GLU A 126 0.51 22.23 6.31
CA GLU A 126 1.67 22.69 5.54
C GLU A 126 1.30 23.22 4.14
N GLY A 127 0.04 23.11 3.71
CA GLY A 127 -0.42 23.54 2.38
C GLY A 127 0.07 22.67 1.22
N THR A 128 0.62 21.48 1.50
CA THR A 128 1.07 20.52 0.48
C THR A 128 -0.04 19.56 0.02
N LEU A 129 -1.20 19.61 0.68
CA LEU A 129 -2.43 18.94 0.28
C LEU A 129 -3.62 19.90 0.42
N TYR A 130 -4.33 20.18 -0.67
CA TYR A 130 -5.51 21.06 -0.67
C TYR A 130 -6.81 20.31 -0.34
N GLU A 131 -7.82 21.02 0.17
CA GLU A 131 -9.17 20.47 0.33
C GLU A 131 -9.84 20.20 -1.02
N GLY A 132 -10.55 19.08 -1.14
CA GLY A 132 -11.37 18.79 -2.33
C GLY A 132 -10.70 18.00 -3.46
N GLY A 133 -9.53 17.39 -3.23
CA GLY A 133 -9.04 16.27 -4.06
C GLY A 133 -9.01 16.54 -5.57
N ASN A 134 -8.22 17.51 -6.02
CA ASN A 134 -7.49 17.43 -7.28
C ASN A 134 -6.49 18.59 -7.36
N THR A 135 -5.23 18.27 -7.70
CA THR A 135 -4.28 19.23 -8.24
C THR A 135 -4.77 19.72 -9.60
N LYS A 136 -4.73 21.04 -9.83
CA LYS A 136 -4.73 21.61 -11.18
C LYS A 136 -3.49 21.16 -11.95
#